data_AF-A0A921I421-F1
#
_entry.id   AF-A0A921I421-F1
#
_cell.length_a   1.000
_cell.length_b   1.000
_cell.length_c   1.000
_cell.angle_alpha   90.00
_cell.angle_beta   90.00
_cell.angle_gamma   90.00
#
_symmetry.space_group_name_H-M   'P 1'
#
loop_
_entity.id
_entity.type
_entity.pdbx_description
1 polymer ?
#
loop_
_entity_poly.entity_id
_entity_poly.type
_entity_poly.pdbx_seq_one_letter_code
_entity_poly.pdbx_strand_id
1 'polypeptide(L)'
;MYGHEAFKDVHAVNSFINYDLPLKKVFNKISFLARYDMMTDHSDGKMDETTKTLIINDYARHRVTGGITLSLSKAFIADLRLNFEKYFYKNSGVPKESERDKIVIEFMTRF
;
A
#
# COMPACT_ATOMS: atom_id res chain seq x y z
N MET A 1 2.43 6.97 -21.17
CA MET A 1 2.41 6.23 -22.43
C MET A 1 3.80 6.27 -23.04
N TYR A 2 4.40 5.10 -23.28
CA TYR A 2 5.72 5.04 -23.92
C TYR A 2 5.59 5.40 -25.38
N GLY A 3 6.56 6.15 -25.91
CA GLY A 3 6.60 6.44 -27.34
C GLY A 3 6.70 5.16 -28.16
N HIS A 4 6.02 5.12 -29.31
CA HIS A 4 6.07 4.00 -30.26
C HIS A 4 5.66 2.63 -29.68
N GLU A 5 4.75 2.59 -28.70
CA GLU A 5 4.32 1.34 -28.05
C GLU A 5 5.46 0.52 -27.44
N ALA A 6 6.58 1.18 -27.08
CA ALA A 6 7.79 0.52 -26.60
C ALA A 6 7.59 -0.27 -25.30
N PHE A 7 6.51 -0.02 -24.56
CA PHE A 7 6.08 -0.80 -23.40
C PHE A 7 4.57 -0.58 -23.16
N LYS A 8 3.90 -1.59 -22.57
CA LYS A 8 2.46 -1.52 -22.30
C LYS A 8 2.14 -0.44 -21.28
N ASP A 9 1.01 0.23 -21.46
CA ASP A 9 0.55 1.23 -20.49
C ASP A 9 0.28 0.61 -19.12
N VAL A 10 0.59 1.39 -18.08
CA VAL A 10 0.37 0.99 -16.70
C VAL A 10 -1.02 1.40 -16.27
N HIS A 11 -1.77 0.44 -15.76
CA HIS A 11 -3.03 0.69 -15.07
C HIS A 11 -2.82 0.51 -13.57
N ALA A 12 -3.29 1.48 -12.80
CA ALA A 12 -3.24 1.44 -11.36
C ALA A 12 -4.61 1.78 -10.77
N VAL A 13 -4.96 1.12 -9.68
CA VAL A 13 -6.17 1.38 -8.90
C VAL A 13 -5.77 1.56 -7.45
N ASN A 14 -6.34 2.58 -6.81
CA ASN A 14 -6.25 2.77 -5.37
C ASN A 14 -7.64 3.05 -4.81
N SER A 15 -8.10 2.16 -3.92
CA SER A 15 -9.40 2.27 -3.28
C SER A 15 -9.20 2.18 -1.77
N PHE A 16 -9.90 3.04 -1.02
CA PHE A 16 -9.83 3.04 0.44
C PHE A 16 -11.20 3.22 1.05
N ILE A 17 -11.42 2.57 2.20
CA ILE A 17 -12.60 2.70 3.03
C ILE A 17 -12.13 2.87 4.47
N ASN A 18 -12.76 3.78 5.18
CA ASN A 18 -12.55 3.98 6.60
C ASN A 18 -13.89 4.06 7.32
N TYR A 19 -14.00 3.37 8.45
CA TYR A 19 -15.17 3.42 9.30
C TYR A 19 -14.78 3.80 10.73
N ASP A 20 -15.31 4.92 11.20
CA ASP A 20 -15.09 5.44 12.55
C ASP A 20 -16.21 4.99 13.50
N LEU A 21 -15.84 4.23 14.53
CA LEU A 21 -16.72 3.88 15.64
C LEU A 21 -16.41 4.80 16.84
N PRO A 22 -17.32 5.74 17.20
CA PRO A 22 -17.12 6.59 18.35
C PRO A 22 -17.18 5.77 19.65
N LEU A 23 -16.28 6.06 20.58
CA LEU A 23 -16.24 5.43 21.89
C LEU A 23 -16.55 6.44 22.99
N LYS A 24 -16.99 5.93 24.14
CA LYS A 24 -17.19 6.71 25.36
C LYS A 24 -16.07 6.38 26.33
N LYS A 25 -15.44 7.40 26.95
CA LYS A 25 -14.38 7.37 27.97
C LYS A 25 -12.94 7.56 27.44
N VAL A 26 -12.02 6.61 27.68
CA VAL A 26 -10.56 6.81 27.54
C VAL A 26 -10.10 6.91 26.08
N PHE A 27 -10.82 6.23 25.18
CA PHE A 27 -10.66 6.35 23.75
C PHE A 27 -11.81 7.18 23.17
N ASN A 28 -11.51 8.06 22.22
CA ASN A 28 -12.50 8.83 21.49
C ASN A 28 -13.14 8.03 20.37
N LYS A 29 -12.35 7.21 19.68
CA LYS A 29 -12.82 6.38 18.56
C LYS A 29 -11.91 5.20 18.28
N ILE A 30 -12.48 4.22 17.59
CA ILE A 30 -11.76 3.18 16.85
C ILE A 30 -12.04 3.40 15.38
N SER A 31 -11.00 3.50 14.56
CA SER A 31 -11.14 3.55 13.10
C SER A 31 -10.74 2.21 12.50
N PHE A 32 -11.59 1.66 11.65
CA PHE A 32 -11.28 0.49 10.83
C PHE A 32 -10.92 0.94 9.43
N LEU A 33 -9.80 0.47 8.91
CA LEU A 33 -9.28 0.81 7.59
C LEU A 33 -9.23 -0.43 6.72
N ALA A 34 -9.74 -0.31 5.49
CA ALA A 34 -9.51 -1.25 4.43
C ALA A 34 -9.01 -0.48 3.21
N ARG A 35 -7.88 -0.91 2.65
CA ARG A 35 -7.32 -0.33 1.43
C ARG A 35 -6.96 -1.43 0.47
N TYR A 36 -7.23 -1.17 -0.80
CA TYR A 36 -6.80 -2.01 -1.91
C TYR A 36 -6.02 -1.16 -2.89
N ASP A 37 -4.83 -1.60 -3.23
CA ASP A 37 -4.09 -1.04 -4.36
C ASP A 37 -3.62 -2.10 -5.33
N MET A 38 -3.61 -1.72 -6.61
CA MET A 38 -3.24 -2.57 -7.72
C MET A 38 -2.44 -1.76 -8.72
N MET A 39 -1.45 -2.40 -9.32
CA MET A 39 -0.71 -1.86 -10.45
C MET A 39 -0.38 -3.00 -11.42
N THR A 40 -0.44 -2.74 -12.73
CA THR A 40 0.10 -3.64 -13.75
C THR A 40 1.62 -3.48 -13.87
N ASP A 41 2.26 -4.36 -14.65
CA ASP A 41 3.71 -4.35 -14.85
C ASP A 41 4.19 -2.97 -15.33
N HIS A 42 5.26 -2.46 -14.73
CA HIS A 42 5.86 -1.16 -15.03
C HIS A 42 7.36 -1.30 -15.32
N SER A 43 7.87 -0.34 -16.09
CA SER A 43 9.28 -0.20 -16.46
C SER A 43 9.75 1.24 -16.21
N ASP A 44 10.74 1.49 -15.37
CA ASP A 44 11.27 2.86 -15.21
C ASP A 44 12.16 3.31 -16.40
N GLY A 45 11.98 2.72 -17.59
CA GLY A 45 12.74 3.05 -18.80
C GLY A 45 14.09 2.34 -18.91
N LYS A 46 14.36 1.35 -18.05
CA LYS A 46 15.56 0.50 -18.17
C LYS A 46 15.39 -0.46 -19.35
N MET A 47 16.40 -0.48 -20.20
CA MET A 47 16.47 -1.32 -21.37
C MET A 47 17.40 -2.50 -21.12
N ASP A 48 17.02 -3.68 -21.58
CA ASP A 48 17.91 -4.85 -21.63
C ASP A 48 18.99 -4.61 -22.70
N GLU A 49 20.26 -4.78 -22.30
CA GLU A 49 21.43 -4.59 -23.16
C GLU A 49 21.46 -5.56 -24.35
N THR A 50 20.85 -6.74 -24.21
CA THR A 50 20.85 -7.78 -25.23
C THR A 50 19.70 -7.60 -26.22
N THR A 51 18.48 -7.45 -25.71
CA THR A 51 17.28 -7.37 -26.55
C THR A 51 16.95 -5.97 -27.02
N LYS A 52 17.56 -4.92 -26.43
CA LYS A 52 17.22 -3.50 -26.64
C LYS A 52 15.74 -3.20 -26.40
N THR A 53 15.09 -4.00 -25.55
CA THR A 53 13.68 -3.81 -25.15
C THR A 53 13.58 -3.35 -23.70
N LEU A 54 12.50 -2.66 -23.36
CA LEU A 54 12.24 -2.23 -21.99
C LEU A 54 11.87 -3.42 -21.11
N ILE A 55 12.54 -3.55 -19.96
CA ILE A 55 12.30 -4.65 -19.01
C ILE A 55 11.27 -4.26 -17.95
N ILE A 56 10.53 -5.25 -17.46
CA ILE A 56 9.69 -5.10 -16.26
C ILE A 56 10.62 -5.02 -15.05
N ASN A 57 10.66 -3.86 -14.41
CA ASN A 57 11.44 -3.66 -13.19
C ASN A 57 10.56 -3.47 -11.95
N ASP A 58 9.27 -3.21 -12.15
CA ASP A 58 8.26 -3.22 -11.10
C ASP A 58 7.09 -4.11 -11.53
N TYR A 59 6.99 -5.26 -10.89
CA TYR A 59 6.04 -6.30 -11.27
C TYR A 59 4.61 -5.95 -10.85
N ALA A 60 3.65 -6.41 -11.65
CA ALA A 60 2.24 -6.30 -11.34
C ALA A 60 1.95 -6.88 -9.95
N ARG A 61 1.27 -6.10 -9.12
CA ARG A 61 0.95 -6.46 -7.75
C ARG A 61 -0.43 -6.00 -7.36
N HIS A 62 -1.03 -6.75 -6.46
CA HIS A 62 -2.18 -6.32 -5.68
C HIS A 62 -1.76 -6.26 -4.21
N ARG A 63 -2.24 -5.27 -3.49
CA ARG A 63 -2.04 -5.15 -2.06
C ARG A 63 -3.37 -4.89 -1.39
N VAL A 64 -3.60 -5.65 -0.33
CA VAL A 64 -4.72 -5.44 0.59
C VAL A 64 -4.14 -5.01 1.92
N THR A 65 -4.59 -3.86 2.43
CA THR A 65 -4.23 -3.38 3.76
C THR A 65 -5.47 -3.38 4.64
N GLY A 66 -5.39 -4.09 5.76
CA GLY A 66 -6.37 -4.01 6.84
C GLY A 66 -5.76 -3.29 8.03
N GLY A 67 -6.49 -2.33 8.60
CA GLY A 67 -5.97 -1.47 9.65
C GLY A 67 -6.96 -1.19 10.76
N ILE A 68 -6.44 -0.99 11.97
CA ILE A 68 -7.19 -0.51 13.12
C ILE A 68 -6.42 0.66 13.73
N THR A 69 -7.12 1.75 14.04
CA THR A 69 -6.57 2.89 14.77
C THR A 69 -7.35 3.12 16.06
N LEU A 70 -6.65 3.19 17.19
CA LEU A 70 -7.20 3.56 18.49
C LEU A 70 -6.79 5.01 18.82
N SER A 71 -7.78 5.91 18.94
CA SER A 71 -7.51 7.33 19.25
C SER A 71 -7.75 7.63 20.73
N LEU A 72 -6.71 8.08 21.43
CA LEU A 72 -6.71 8.52 22.83
C LEU A 72 -7.04 10.01 22.94
N SER A 73 -7.71 10.40 24.02
CA SER A 73 -8.30 11.74 24.15
C SER A 73 -7.93 12.53 25.40
N LYS A 74 -7.14 11.95 26.31
CA LYS A 74 -6.76 12.63 27.55
C LYS A 74 -5.37 13.25 27.42
N ALA A 75 -5.33 14.58 27.49
CA ALA A 75 -4.17 15.48 27.53
C ALA A 75 -3.31 15.61 26.25
N PHE A 76 -3.27 14.61 25.38
CA PHE A 76 -2.62 14.67 24.06
C PHE A 76 -3.41 13.82 23.05
N ILE A 77 -3.49 14.27 21.79
CA ILE A 77 -4.12 13.46 20.72
C ILE A 77 -3.08 12.42 20.31
N ALA A 78 -3.22 11.19 20.82
CA ALA A 78 -2.42 10.05 20.41
C ALA A 78 -3.25 9.02 19.66
N ASP A 79 -2.71 8.50 18.56
CA ASP A 79 -3.26 7.37 17.82
C ASP A 79 -2.30 6.19 17.92
N LEU A 80 -2.79 5.02 18.32
CA LEU A 80 -2.11 3.75 18.09
C LEU A 80 -2.69 3.11 16.82
N ARG A 81 -1.87 2.92 15.79
CA ARG A 81 -2.28 2.32 14.52
C ARG A 81 -1.61 0.97 14.34
N LEU A 82 -2.41 0.00 13.91
CA LEU A 82 -1.99 -1.33 13.56
C LEU A 82 -2.49 -1.63 12.17
N ASN A 83 -1.58 -1.81 11.22
CA ASN A 83 -1.90 -2.19 9.84
C ASN A 83 -1.25 -3.53 9.52
N PHE A 84 -1.98 -4.37 8.79
CA PHE A 84 -1.45 -5.54 8.12
C PHE A 84 -1.53 -5.30 6.61
N GLU A 85 -0.39 -5.42 5.93
CA GLU A 85 -0.29 -5.34 4.49
C GLU A 85 -0.05 -6.75 3.92
N LYS A 86 -0.94 -7.17 3.03
CA LYS A 86 -0.87 -8.43 2.28
C LYS A 86 -0.57 -8.12 0.83
N TYR A 87 0.52 -8.65 0.29
CA TYR A 87 0.91 -8.48 -1.10
C TYR A 87 0.63 -9.75 -1.91
N PHE A 88 0.14 -9.56 -3.13
CA PHE A 88 -0.15 -10.61 -4.09
C PHE A 88 0.56 -10.31 -5.39
N TYR A 89 1.42 -11.24 -5.80
CA TYR A 89 2.14 -11.20 -7.07
C TYR A 89 1.70 -12.36 -7.95
N LYS A 90 1.87 -12.22 -9.26
CA LYS A 90 1.83 -13.37 -10.18
C LYS A 90 3.00 -14.31 -9.88
N ASN A 91 2.92 -15.57 -10.29
CA ASN A 91 4.00 -16.55 -10.08
C ASN A 91 5.36 -16.13 -10.66
N SER A 92 5.36 -15.29 -11.70
CA SER A 92 6.57 -14.73 -12.31
C SER A 92 7.02 -13.40 -11.69
N GLY A 93 6.26 -12.87 -10.72
CA GLY A 93 6.56 -11.60 -10.07
C GLY A 93 7.69 -11.75 -9.07
N VAL A 94 8.66 -10.84 -9.11
CA VAL A 94 9.77 -10.81 -8.16
C VAL A 94 9.50 -9.68 -7.16
N PRO A 95 8.99 -9.98 -5.95
CA PRO A 95 8.69 -8.96 -4.95
C PRO A 95 9.95 -8.34 -4.37
N LYS A 96 9.97 -7.01 -4.23
CA LYS A 96 11.01 -6.32 -3.45
C LYS A 96 10.89 -6.68 -1.98
N GLU A 97 11.98 -6.57 -1.22
CA GLU A 97 11.95 -6.91 0.21
C GLU A 97 10.93 -6.11 1.02
N SER A 98 10.74 -4.83 0.67
CA SER A 98 9.75 -3.93 1.29
C SER A 98 8.30 -4.23 0.90
N GLU A 99 8.10 -5.06 -0.13
CA GLU A 99 6.79 -5.39 -0.72
C GLU A 99 6.35 -6.82 -0.40
N ARG A 100 6.73 -7.28 0.79
CA ARG A 100 6.27 -8.53 1.38
C ARG A 100 5.20 -8.27 2.43
N ASP A 101 4.50 -9.33 2.80
CA ASP A 101 3.51 -9.30 3.88
C ASP A 101 4.16 -8.75 5.16
N LYS A 102 3.55 -7.72 5.74
CA LYS A 102 4.11 -7.05 6.92
C LYS A 102 3.03 -6.53 7.86
N ILE A 103 3.39 -6.47 9.13
CA ILE A 103 2.63 -5.76 10.16
C ILE A 103 3.36 -4.44 10.41
N VAL A 104 2.60 -3.35 10.40
CA VAL A 104 3.06 -1.99 10.68
C VAL A 104 2.35 -1.51 11.93
N ILE A 105 3.12 -1.14 12.95
CA ILE A 105 2.62 -0.57 14.20
C ILE A 105 3.16 0.84 14.31
N GLU A 106 2.28 1.82 14.46
CA GLU A 106 2.64 3.23 14.55
C GLU A 106 2.00 3.84 15.79
N PHE A 107 2.80 4.60 16.54
CA PHE A 107 2.30 5.44 17.63
C PHE A 107 2.48 6.90 17.23
N MET A 108 1.37 7.62 17.04
CA MET A 108 1.37 8.98 16.53
C MET A 108 0.86 9.94 17.60
N THR A 109 1.67 10.93 17.99
CA THR A 109 1.30 11.98 18.95
C THR A 109 1.23 13.32 18.25
N ARG A 110 0.17 14.11 18.51
CA ARG A 110 0.04 15.49 18.03
C ARG A 110 0.12 16.44 19.21
N PHE A 111 1.02 17.42 19.12
CA PHE A 111 1.32 18.43 20.14
C PHE A 111 0.84 19.81 19.70
#